data_AF-A0A532ETH0-F1
#
_entry.id   AF-A0A532ETH0-F1
#
_cell.length_a   1.000
_cell.length_b   1.000
_cell.length_c   1.000
_cell.angle_alpha   90.00
_cell.angle_beta   90.00
_cell.angle_gamma   90.00
#
_symmetry.space_group_name_H-M   'P 1'
#
loop_
_entity.id
_entity.type
_entity.pdbx_description
1 polymer ?
#
loop_
_entity_poly.entity_id
_entity_poly.type
_entity_poly.pdbx_seq_one_letter_code
_entity_poly.pdbx_strand_id
1 'polypeptide(L)'
;LIAGGVDALMHSAEGAEDDPKQGIKALQDIKLTADDVVVGIAVSGRTPYVIGGLTYAKEVGATTVALSCNPRSTIAGIADIAISPVVGPEVLTGSTRLKSGTAQKLVLNMLSTASMIRIGKSYQNLMVDLNPSNKKLVARAVRIVMQTTGCAAQQARQALDQTGNDVKLAILVTITGMGVEEARKALANAGGFLRKAIGEKTV
;
A
#
# COMPACT_ATOMS: atom_id res chain seq x y z
N LEU A 1 -6.16 9.92 -6.12
CA LEU A 1 -7.07 10.65 -7.03
C LEU A 1 -8.47 10.63 -6.45
N ILE A 2 -9.20 11.73 -6.56
CA ILE A 2 -10.60 11.85 -6.11
C ILE A 2 -11.31 12.79 -7.08
N ALA A 3 -12.57 12.51 -7.41
CA ALA A 3 -13.37 13.40 -8.24
C ALA A 3 -13.46 14.78 -7.59
N GLY A 4 -13.22 15.85 -8.35
CA GLY A 4 -13.16 17.22 -7.83
C GLY A 4 -11.82 17.63 -7.21
N GLY A 5 -10.81 16.75 -7.19
CA GLY A 5 -9.46 17.09 -6.74
C GLY A 5 -9.28 17.22 -5.22
N VAL A 6 -8.17 17.81 -4.78
CA VAL A 6 -7.78 17.82 -3.36
C VAL A 6 -8.82 18.51 -2.46
N ASP A 7 -9.50 19.55 -2.98
CA ASP A 7 -10.55 20.26 -2.23
C ASP A 7 -11.73 19.34 -1.85
N ALA A 8 -11.97 18.29 -2.66
CA ALA A 8 -12.99 17.27 -2.40
C ALA A 8 -12.73 16.44 -1.13
N LEU A 9 -11.53 16.53 -0.54
CA LEU A 9 -11.21 15.88 0.73
C LEU A 9 -11.86 16.56 1.93
N MET A 10 -12.10 17.87 1.84
CA MET A 10 -12.68 18.65 2.95
C MET A 10 -14.12 19.06 2.67
N HIS A 11 -14.49 19.27 1.40
CA HIS A 11 -15.81 19.73 1.00
C HIS A 11 -16.34 18.86 -0.13
N SER A 12 -17.65 18.63 -0.19
CA SER A 12 -18.24 17.88 -1.31
C SER A 12 -18.12 18.68 -2.61
N ALA A 13 -17.55 18.08 -3.65
CA ALA A 13 -17.51 18.65 -4.99
C ALA A 13 -18.73 18.16 -5.80
N GLU A 14 -19.82 18.93 -5.76
CA GLU A 14 -21.09 18.56 -6.39
C GLU A 14 -20.93 18.36 -7.91
N GLY A 15 -21.48 17.26 -8.44
CA GLY A 15 -21.42 16.90 -9.87
C GLY A 15 -20.07 16.38 -10.38
N ALA A 16 -18.99 16.43 -9.59
CA ALA A 16 -17.68 15.97 -10.05
C ALA A 16 -17.63 14.45 -10.33
N GLU A 17 -18.46 13.67 -9.62
CA GLU A 17 -18.52 12.22 -9.80
C GLU A 17 -19.24 11.78 -11.09
N ASP A 18 -20.04 12.67 -11.68
CA ASP A 18 -20.84 12.43 -12.87
C ASP A 18 -20.08 12.67 -14.19
N ASP A 19 -18.85 13.19 -14.12
CA ASP A 19 -18.04 13.47 -15.29
C ASP A 19 -16.99 12.37 -15.55
N PRO A 20 -17.19 11.50 -16.56
CA PRO A 20 -16.20 10.48 -16.91
C PRO A 20 -14.89 11.07 -17.44
N LYS A 21 -14.91 12.24 -18.08
CA LYS A 21 -13.71 12.86 -18.65
C LYS A 21 -12.74 13.32 -17.56
N GLN A 22 -13.26 13.69 -16.39
CA GLN A 22 -12.41 14.02 -15.24
C GLN A 22 -11.62 12.81 -14.73
N GLY A 23 -12.19 11.60 -14.80
CA GLY A 23 -11.48 10.37 -14.44
C GLY A 23 -10.30 10.10 -15.38
N ILE A 24 -10.53 10.26 -16.68
CA ILE A 24 -9.51 10.14 -17.73
C ILE A 24 -8.40 11.17 -17.51
N LYS A 25 -8.78 12.44 -17.38
CA LYS A 25 -7.84 13.55 -17.19
C LYS A 25 -6.97 13.35 -15.95
N ALA A 26 -7.56 12.94 -14.83
CA ALA A 26 -6.82 12.71 -13.60
C ALA A 26 -5.73 11.63 -13.75
N LEU A 27 -5.95 10.62 -14.60
CA LEU A 27 -4.95 9.59 -14.91
C LEU A 27 -3.90 10.09 -15.91
N GLN A 28 -4.30 10.91 -16.88
CA GLN A 28 -3.37 11.57 -17.81
C GLN A 28 -2.41 12.53 -17.09
N ASP A 29 -2.92 13.32 -16.13
CA ASP A 29 -2.14 14.30 -15.39
C ASP A 29 -1.01 13.65 -14.57
N ILE A 30 -1.23 12.43 -14.07
CA ILE A 30 -0.20 11.63 -13.40
C ILE A 30 0.64 10.77 -14.35
N LYS A 31 0.42 10.89 -15.67
CA LYS A 31 1.12 10.16 -16.73
C LYS A 31 1.04 8.64 -16.57
N LEU A 32 -0.16 8.12 -16.37
CA LEU A 32 -0.42 6.68 -16.25
C LEU A 32 0.24 5.90 -17.41
N THR A 33 0.85 4.76 -17.07
CA THR A 33 1.48 3.83 -18.00
C THR A 33 0.93 2.41 -17.85
N ALA A 34 1.32 1.50 -18.76
CA ALA A 34 0.94 0.08 -18.68
C ALA A 34 1.58 -0.66 -17.49
N ASP A 35 2.65 -0.12 -16.90
CA ASP A 35 3.32 -0.69 -15.73
C ASP A 35 2.57 -0.40 -14.42
N ASP A 36 1.57 0.47 -14.47
CA ASP A 36 0.76 0.86 -13.32
C ASP A 36 -0.45 -0.06 -13.10
N VAL A 37 -1.02 0.02 -11.89
CA VAL A 37 -2.28 -0.64 -11.53
C VAL A 37 -3.29 0.41 -11.10
N VAL A 38 -4.49 0.40 -11.71
CA VAL A 38 -5.57 1.33 -11.39
C VAL A 38 -6.69 0.61 -10.64
N VAL A 39 -6.94 1.03 -9.40
CA VAL A 39 -8.05 0.54 -8.57
C VAL A 39 -9.19 1.55 -8.57
N GLY A 40 -10.25 1.26 -9.31
CA GLY A 40 -11.47 2.07 -9.37
C GLY A 40 -12.42 1.73 -8.22
N ILE A 41 -12.75 2.73 -7.39
CA ILE A 41 -13.50 2.53 -6.15
C ILE A 41 -14.84 3.26 -6.24
N ALA A 42 -15.95 2.52 -6.29
CA ALA A 42 -17.29 3.09 -6.25
C ALA A 42 -18.26 2.09 -5.62
N VAL A 43 -18.90 2.44 -4.50
CA VAL A 43 -19.84 1.53 -3.82
C VAL A 43 -20.98 1.14 -4.76
N SER A 44 -21.58 2.13 -5.42
CA SER A 44 -22.65 1.94 -6.40
C SER A 44 -22.21 1.04 -7.56
N GLY A 45 -20.93 1.09 -7.90
CA GLY A 45 -20.33 0.38 -9.02
C GLY A 45 -20.68 0.97 -10.40
N ARG A 46 -21.25 2.18 -10.44
CA ARG A 46 -21.71 2.84 -11.66
C ARG A 46 -21.34 4.32 -11.76
N THR A 47 -20.47 4.80 -10.89
CA THR A 47 -20.05 6.21 -10.85
C THR A 47 -19.28 6.60 -12.13
N PRO A 48 -19.76 7.56 -12.94
CA PRO A 48 -19.16 7.90 -14.23
C PRO A 48 -17.68 8.26 -14.20
N TYR A 49 -17.22 9.04 -13.21
CA TYR A 49 -15.80 9.35 -13.01
C TYR A 49 -14.93 8.09 -12.96
N VAL A 50 -15.38 7.07 -12.21
CA VAL A 50 -14.65 5.81 -12.04
C VAL A 50 -14.73 4.95 -13.30
N ILE A 51 -15.88 4.95 -13.98
CA ILE A 51 -16.04 4.28 -15.28
C ILE A 51 -15.05 4.84 -16.30
N GLY A 52 -15.02 6.17 -16.46
CA GLY A 52 -14.10 6.84 -17.39
C GLY A 52 -12.63 6.54 -17.08
N GLY A 53 -12.25 6.59 -15.80
CA GLY A 53 -10.90 6.25 -15.36
C GLY A 53 -10.50 4.80 -15.66
N LEU A 54 -11.37 3.82 -15.35
CA LEU A 54 -11.08 2.40 -15.59
C LEU A 54 -11.03 2.07 -17.09
N THR A 55 -11.93 2.64 -17.90
CA THR A 55 -11.91 2.46 -19.36
C THR A 55 -10.60 2.96 -19.94
N TYR A 56 -10.18 4.18 -19.58
CA TYR A 56 -8.91 4.74 -20.07
C TYR A 56 -7.69 3.96 -19.58
N ALA A 57 -7.68 3.52 -18.31
CA ALA A 57 -6.60 2.69 -17.79
C ALA A 57 -6.44 1.39 -18.60
N LYS A 58 -7.56 0.79 -19.02
CA LYS A 58 -7.57 -0.40 -19.88
C LYS A 58 -7.05 -0.10 -21.29
N GLU A 59 -7.41 1.03 -21.88
CA GLU A 59 -6.88 1.48 -23.18
C GLU A 59 -5.36 1.71 -23.15
N VAL A 60 -4.83 2.23 -22.03
CA VAL A 60 -3.38 2.38 -21.81
C VAL A 60 -2.67 1.04 -21.62
N GLY A 61 -3.40 -0.02 -21.26
CA GLY A 61 -2.85 -1.35 -20.97
C GLY A 61 -2.44 -1.55 -19.51
N ALA A 62 -2.84 -0.66 -18.60
CA ALA A 62 -2.63 -0.82 -17.17
C ALA A 62 -3.53 -1.94 -16.62
N THR A 63 -3.09 -2.62 -15.57
CA THR A 63 -3.97 -3.61 -14.89
C THR A 63 -5.09 -2.89 -14.16
N THR A 64 -6.33 -3.29 -14.38
CA THR A 64 -7.51 -2.64 -13.81
C THR A 64 -8.19 -3.48 -12.74
N VAL A 65 -8.52 -2.85 -11.61
CA VAL A 65 -9.25 -3.47 -10.50
C VAL A 65 -10.49 -2.66 -10.17
N ALA A 66 -11.65 -3.29 -10.09
CA ALA A 66 -12.89 -2.67 -9.64
C ALA A 66 -13.23 -3.07 -8.21
N LEU A 67 -13.52 -2.07 -7.37
CA LEU A 67 -13.97 -2.25 -5.99
C LEU A 67 -15.37 -1.63 -5.79
N SER A 68 -16.39 -2.49 -5.75
CA SER A 68 -17.80 -2.12 -5.50
C SER A 68 -18.43 -3.01 -4.42
N CYS A 69 -19.61 -2.65 -3.92
CA CYS A 69 -20.39 -3.55 -3.05
C CYS A 69 -21.62 -4.15 -3.76
N ASN A 70 -21.73 -3.90 -5.07
CA ASN A 70 -22.72 -4.50 -5.95
C ASN A 70 -22.01 -5.48 -6.91
N PRO A 71 -22.44 -6.75 -6.98
CA PRO A 71 -21.73 -7.81 -7.73
C PRO A 71 -21.97 -7.77 -9.25
N ARG A 72 -22.99 -7.03 -9.72
CA ARG A 72 -23.27 -6.81 -11.16
C ARG A 72 -23.09 -5.34 -11.52
N SER A 73 -21.96 -4.79 -11.12
CA SER A 73 -21.64 -3.38 -11.35
C SER A 73 -21.06 -3.15 -12.75
N THR A 74 -21.29 -1.95 -13.29
CA THR A 74 -20.68 -1.53 -14.55
C THR A 74 -19.16 -1.60 -14.49
N ILE A 75 -18.56 -1.12 -13.40
CA ILE A 75 -17.10 -1.13 -13.25
C ILE A 75 -16.52 -2.55 -13.15
N ALA A 76 -17.25 -3.52 -12.59
CA ALA A 76 -16.82 -4.92 -12.55
C ALA A 76 -16.78 -5.56 -13.95
N GLY A 77 -17.65 -5.12 -14.87
CA GLY A 77 -17.61 -5.58 -16.27
C GLY A 77 -16.49 -4.95 -17.10
N ILE A 78 -15.93 -3.82 -16.64
CA ILE A 78 -14.82 -3.12 -17.32
C ILE A 78 -13.47 -3.67 -16.86
N ALA A 79 -13.30 -3.85 -15.55
CA ALA A 79 -12.01 -4.18 -14.94
C ALA A 79 -11.58 -5.63 -15.18
N ASP A 80 -10.27 -5.87 -15.16
CA ASP A 80 -9.68 -7.21 -15.28
C ASP A 80 -9.93 -8.05 -14.01
N ILE A 81 -9.95 -7.39 -12.85
CA ILE A 81 -10.21 -8.00 -11.54
C ILE A 81 -11.37 -7.27 -10.86
N ALA A 82 -12.43 -8.00 -10.53
CA ALA A 82 -13.56 -7.47 -9.76
C ALA A 82 -13.52 -7.95 -8.31
N ILE A 83 -13.48 -7.01 -7.37
CA ILE A 83 -13.61 -7.26 -5.93
C ILE A 83 -14.95 -6.69 -5.47
N SER A 84 -15.91 -7.58 -5.18
CA SER A 84 -17.29 -7.20 -4.89
C SER A 84 -17.82 -7.73 -3.55
N PRO A 85 -17.30 -7.25 -2.39
CA PRO A 85 -17.83 -7.63 -1.08
C PRO A 85 -19.28 -7.16 -0.93
N VAL A 86 -20.22 -8.10 -0.92
CA VAL A 86 -21.65 -7.83 -0.77
C VAL A 86 -21.99 -7.67 0.71
N VAL A 87 -22.19 -6.42 1.14
CA VAL A 87 -22.45 -6.08 2.55
C VAL A 87 -23.94 -5.97 2.91
N GLY A 88 -24.82 -6.09 1.92
CA GLY A 88 -26.28 -5.93 2.07
C GLY A 88 -26.73 -4.47 2.30
N PRO A 89 -28.04 -4.24 2.50
CA PRO A 89 -28.60 -2.90 2.71
C PRO A 89 -28.02 -2.18 3.93
N GLU A 90 -27.75 -0.88 3.82
CA GLU A 90 -27.24 -0.09 4.93
C GLU A 90 -28.34 0.18 5.98
N VAL A 91 -27.95 0.35 7.24
CA VAL A 91 -28.89 0.65 8.34
C VAL A 91 -29.64 1.97 8.11
N LEU A 92 -28.96 2.96 7.53
CA LEU A 92 -29.56 4.15 6.95
C LEU A 92 -29.53 3.98 5.43
N THR A 93 -30.71 3.86 4.82
CA THR A 93 -30.85 3.60 3.38
C THR A 93 -29.99 4.55 2.55
N GLY A 94 -29.10 3.98 1.73
CA GLY A 94 -28.21 4.73 0.85
C GLY A 94 -26.96 5.32 1.51
N SER A 95 -26.81 5.26 2.85
CA SER A 95 -25.63 5.76 3.56
C SER A 95 -24.44 4.79 3.45
N THR A 96 -23.91 4.67 2.25
CA THR A 96 -22.84 3.73 1.87
C THR A 96 -21.49 3.98 2.56
N ARG A 97 -21.31 5.15 3.20
CA ARG A 97 -20.15 5.42 4.05
C ARG A 97 -20.02 4.46 5.25
N LEU A 98 -21.06 3.70 5.57
CA LEU A 98 -21.12 2.78 6.71
C LEU A 98 -20.48 1.43 6.39
N LYS A 99 -21.27 0.36 6.14
CA LYS A 99 -20.71 -0.98 5.93
C LYS A 99 -19.88 -1.03 4.65
N SER A 100 -20.36 -0.41 3.59
CA SER A 100 -19.67 -0.43 2.29
C SER A 100 -18.32 0.30 2.36
N GLY A 101 -18.28 1.49 2.96
CA GLY A 101 -17.03 2.23 3.23
C GLY A 101 -16.08 1.44 4.14
N THR A 102 -16.60 0.75 5.16
CA THR A 102 -15.79 -0.15 6.01
C THR A 102 -15.18 -1.29 5.21
N ALA A 103 -15.97 -1.95 4.36
CA ALA A 103 -15.48 -3.03 3.50
C ALA A 103 -14.39 -2.53 2.53
N GLN A 104 -14.59 -1.36 1.91
CA GLN A 104 -13.59 -0.74 1.04
C GLN A 104 -12.27 -0.50 1.77
N LYS A 105 -12.33 0.07 2.98
CA LYS A 105 -11.14 0.28 3.82
C LYS A 105 -10.41 -1.03 4.09
N LEU A 106 -11.13 -2.11 4.43
CA LEU A 106 -10.51 -3.41 4.71
C LEU A 106 -9.82 -3.98 3.47
N VAL A 107 -10.48 -3.93 2.30
CA VAL A 107 -9.88 -4.38 1.04
C VAL A 107 -8.63 -3.58 0.68
N LEU A 108 -8.68 -2.24 0.76
CA LEU A 108 -7.53 -1.39 0.44
C LEU A 108 -6.35 -1.63 1.40
N ASN A 109 -6.65 -1.84 2.69
CA ASN A 109 -5.64 -2.24 3.67
C ASN A 109 -5.01 -3.60 3.30
N MET A 110 -5.80 -4.58 2.85
CA MET A 110 -5.29 -5.88 2.41
C MET A 110 -4.41 -5.75 1.16
N LEU A 111 -4.87 -5.03 0.13
CA LEU A 111 -4.12 -4.84 -1.12
C LEU A 111 -2.74 -4.23 -0.86
N SER A 112 -2.70 -3.13 -0.12
CA SER A 112 -1.45 -2.44 0.20
C SER A 112 -0.55 -3.26 1.12
N THR A 113 -1.08 -3.81 2.21
CA THR A 113 -0.29 -4.57 3.20
C THR A 113 0.28 -5.85 2.59
N ALA A 114 -0.55 -6.63 1.88
CA ALA A 114 -0.10 -7.87 1.25
C ALA A 114 0.97 -7.60 0.19
N SER A 115 0.79 -6.54 -0.63
CA SER A 115 1.78 -6.14 -1.64
C SER A 115 3.12 -5.73 -1.00
N MET A 116 3.08 -4.93 0.06
CA MET A 116 4.29 -4.50 0.78
C MET A 116 5.03 -5.68 1.43
N ILE A 117 4.31 -6.67 1.98
CA ILE A 117 4.89 -7.92 2.46
C ILE A 117 5.57 -8.67 1.31
N ARG A 118 4.90 -8.79 0.16
CA ARG A 118 5.38 -9.51 -1.03
C ARG A 118 6.63 -8.91 -1.66
N ILE A 119 6.89 -7.62 -1.46
CA ILE A 119 8.12 -6.93 -1.91
C ILE A 119 9.15 -6.73 -0.77
N GLY A 120 9.00 -7.47 0.33
CA GLY A 120 10.02 -7.56 1.38
C GLY A 120 10.05 -6.38 2.35
N LYS A 121 8.99 -5.58 2.48
CA LYS A 121 8.92 -4.47 3.47
C LYS A 121 8.71 -4.92 4.91
N SER A 122 8.46 -6.20 5.14
CA SER A 122 8.35 -6.82 6.47
C SER A 122 9.37 -7.94 6.66
N TYR A 123 9.63 -8.27 7.93
CA TYR A 123 10.34 -9.48 8.34
C TYR A 123 9.52 -10.15 9.42
N GLN A 124 9.14 -11.41 9.22
CA GLN A 124 8.08 -12.04 10.00
C GLN A 124 6.81 -11.16 9.99
N ASN A 125 6.31 -10.75 11.15
CA ASN A 125 5.21 -9.80 11.30
C ASN A 125 5.66 -8.36 11.65
N LEU A 126 6.97 -8.10 11.61
CA LEU A 126 7.56 -6.81 11.95
C LEU A 126 7.70 -5.94 10.70
N MET A 127 7.24 -4.69 10.81
CA MET A 127 7.45 -3.66 9.80
C MET A 127 8.89 -3.15 9.94
N VAL A 128 9.80 -3.68 9.13
CA VAL A 128 11.25 -3.36 9.20
C VAL A 128 11.67 -2.26 8.24
N ASP A 129 10.78 -1.80 7.36
CA ASP A 129 11.03 -0.71 6.40
C ASP A 129 10.23 0.54 6.82
N LEU A 130 10.57 1.07 8.02
CA LEU A 130 9.99 2.29 8.56
C LEU A 130 11.02 3.43 8.57
N ASN A 131 10.55 4.66 8.36
CA ASN A 131 11.36 5.87 8.50
C ASN A 131 11.21 6.44 9.92
N PRO A 132 12.24 6.40 10.80
CA PRO A 132 12.14 6.84 12.19
C PRO A 132 12.16 8.37 12.37
N SER A 133 11.19 9.08 11.81
CA SER A 133 11.16 10.56 11.76
C SER A 133 10.81 11.26 13.08
N ASN A 134 10.47 10.52 14.13
CA ASN A 134 10.11 11.09 15.45
C ASN A 134 10.48 10.14 16.59
N LYS A 135 10.50 10.67 17.82
CA LYS A 135 10.90 9.92 19.03
C LYS A 135 10.15 8.58 19.20
N LYS A 136 8.86 8.53 18.87
CA LYS A 136 8.05 7.29 18.91
C LYS A 136 8.54 6.27 17.90
N LEU A 137 8.80 6.69 16.66
CA LEU A 137 9.27 5.79 15.61
C LEU A 137 10.71 5.33 15.84
N VAL A 138 11.57 6.17 16.41
CA VAL A 138 12.93 5.77 16.86
C VAL A 138 12.84 4.69 17.95
N ALA A 139 12.01 4.89 18.97
CA ALA A 139 11.82 3.88 20.02
C ALA A 139 11.26 2.56 19.44
N ARG A 140 10.37 2.65 18.45
CA ARG A 140 9.85 1.48 17.71
C ARG A 140 10.96 0.78 16.92
N ALA A 141 11.81 1.51 16.21
CA ALA A 141 12.93 0.96 15.46
C ALA A 141 13.88 0.17 16.37
N VAL A 142 14.28 0.75 17.52
CA VAL A 142 15.11 0.07 18.53
C VAL A 142 14.46 -1.23 18.98
N ARG A 143 13.14 -1.20 19.29
CA ARG A 143 12.41 -2.40 19.71
C ARG A 143 12.37 -3.47 18.61
N ILE A 144 12.18 -3.08 17.35
CA ILE A 144 12.16 -4.03 16.22
C ILE A 144 13.51 -4.71 16.07
N VAL A 145 14.62 -3.96 16.14
CA VAL A 145 15.97 -4.54 16.08
C VAL A 145 16.15 -5.55 17.23
N MET A 146 15.86 -5.14 18.47
CA MET A 146 15.96 -6.04 19.64
C MET A 146 15.10 -7.30 19.49
N GLN A 147 13.85 -7.17 19.06
CA GLN A 147 12.96 -8.32 18.88
C GLN A 147 13.44 -9.28 17.79
N THR A 148 14.08 -8.76 16.76
CA THR A 148 14.54 -9.56 15.62
C THR A 148 15.87 -10.25 15.90
N THR A 149 16.75 -9.64 16.69
CA THR A 149 18.14 -10.11 16.88
C THR A 149 18.42 -10.64 18.28
N GLY A 150 17.56 -10.36 19.26
CA GLY A 150 17.79 -10.68 20.67
C GLY A 150 18.82 -9.78 21.37
N CYS A 151 19.34 -8.75 20.69
CA CYS A 151 20.37 -7.89 21.26
C CYS A 151 19.84 -6.93 22.34
N ALA A 152 20.76 -6.36 23.13
CA ALA A 152 20.41 -5.34 24.11
C ALA A 152 20.03 -4.00 23.44
N ALA A 153 19.28 -3.15 24.14
CA ALA A 153 18.83 -1.86 23.63
C ALA A 153 19.98 -0.93 23.22
N GLN A 154 21.11 -0.98 23.92
CA GLN A 154 22.30 -0.19 23.59
C GLN A 154 22.90 -0.62 22.25
N GLN A 155 23.03 -1.93 22.01
CA GLN A 155 23.52 -2.48 20.75
C GLN A 155 22.58 -2.13 19.58
N ALA A 156 21.26 -2.24 19.80
CA ALA A 156 20.27 -1.86 18.79
C ALA A 156 20.37 -0.37 18.40
N ARG A 157 20.57 0.53 19.36
CA ARG A 157 20.78 1.96 19.09
C ARG A 157 22.05 2.20 18.29
N GLN A 158 23.15 1.59 18.71
CA GLN A 158 24.42 1.71 18.01
C GLN A 158 24.32 1.23 16.55
N ALA A 159 23.66 0.09 16.31
CA ALA A 159 23.44 -0.42 14.96
C ALA A 159 22.57 0.52 14.11
N LEU A 160 21.52 1.10 14.69
CA LEU A 160 20.69 2.11 14.00
C LEU A 160 21.48 3.38 13.67
N ASP A 161 22.29 3.87 14.60
CA ASP A 161 23.12 5.06 14.38
C ASP A 161 24.14 4.82 13.26
N GLN A 162 24.81 3.66 13.26
CA GLN A 162 25.79 3.28 12.22
C GLN A 162 25.16 3.09 10.83
N THR A 163 23.87 2.79 10.77
CA THR A 163 23.15 2.51 9.51
C THR A 163 22.28 3.67 9.04
N GLY A 164 22.35 4.82 9.70
CA GLY A 164 21.55 5.99 9.34
C GLY A 164 20.06 5.79 9.59
N ASN A 165 19.71 5.03 10.64
CA ASN A 165 18.35 4.62 11.01
C ASN A 165 17.66 3.65 10.03
N ASP A 166 18.41 3.01 9.13
CA ASP A 166 17.89 1.91 8.32
C ASP A 166 17.75 0.65 9.16
N VAL A 167 16.50 0.31 9.51
CA VAL A 167 16.20 -0.80 10.42
C VAL A 167 16.52 -2.17 9.82
N LYS A 168 16.32 -2.36 8.50
CA LYS A 168 16.69 -3.63 7.85
C LYS A 168 18.20 -3.83 7.88
N LEU A 169 18.94 -2.76 7.57
CA LEU A 169 20.38 -2.80 7.57
C LEU A 169 20.93 -3.01 8.98
N ALA A 170 20.37 -2.32 9.98
CA ALA A 170 20.73 -2.51 11.39
C ALA A 170 20.52 -3.96 11.85
N ILE A 171 19.40 -4.58 11.48
CA ILE A 171 19.16 -6.00 11.78
C ILE A 171 20.20 -6.88 11.09
N LEU A 172 20.47 -6.66 9.81
CA LEU A 172 21.40 -7.49 9.05
C LEU A 172 22.83 -7.42 9.61
N VAL A 173 23.32 -6.21 9.89
CA VAL A 173 24.63 -5.99 10.52
C VAL A 173 24.69 -6.68 11.89
N THR A 174 23.64 -6.56 12.69
CA THR A 174 23.60 -7.14 14.05
C THR A 174 23.58 -8.67 14.02
N ILE A 175 22.86 -9.30 13.08
CA ILE A 175 22.78 -10.77 12.97
C ILE A 175 24.05 -11.38 12.36
N THR A 176 24.59 -10.75 11.31
CA THR A 176 25.67 -11.33 10.51
C THR A 176 27.06 -10.91 10.95
N GLY A 177 27.18 -9.80 11.68
CA GLY A 177 28.45 -9.16 12.00
C GLY A 177 29.15 -8.49 10.81
N MET A 178 28.49 -8.41 9.64
CA MET A 178 29.03 -7.76 8.45
C MET A 178 29.27 -6.26 8.67
N GLY A 179 30.23 -5.70 7.93
CA GLY A 179 30.36 -4.24 7.82
C GLY A 179 29.14 -3.61 7.15
N VAL A 180 28.82 -2.35 7.47
CA VAL A 180 27.62 -1.65 6.98
C VAL A 180 27.51 -1.67 5.44
N GLU A 181 28.60 -1.41 4.73
CA GLU A 181 28.61 -1.38 3.27
C GLU A 181 28.50 -2.76 2.63
N GLU A 182 29.06 -3.79 3.27
CA GLU A 182 28.90 -5.18 2.84
C GLU A 182 27.44 -5.63 3.03
N ALA A 183 26.86 -5.36 4.19
CA ALA A 183 25.47 -5.65 4.49
C ALA A 183 24.51 -4.90 3.55
N ARG A 184 24.82 -3.65 3.19
CA ARG A 184 24.03 -2.87 2.23
C ARG A 184 24.02 -3.53 0.85
N LYS A 185 25.18 -3.98 0.37
CA LYS A 185 25.30 -4.73 -0.89
C LYS A 185 24.56 -6.07 -0.82
N ALA A 186 24.69 -6.80 0.28
CA ALA A 186 23.98 -8.07 0.47
C ALA A 186 22.46 -7.89 0.44
N LEU A 187 21.93 -6.85 1.10
CA LEU A 187 20.50 -6.54 1.09
C LEU A 187 20.01 -6.11 -0.31
N ALA A 188 20.80 -5.34 -1.04
CA ALA A 188 20.49 -4.96 -2.42
C ALA A 188 20.46 -6.18 -3.35
N ASN A 189 21.46 -7.06 -3.27
CA ASN A 189 21.54 -8.30 -4.04
C ASN A 189 20.38 -9.27 -3.72
N ALA A 190 19.88 -9.22 -2.48
CA ALA A 190 18.71 -9.97 -2.04
C ALA A 190 17.36 -9.34 -2.47
N GLY A 191 17.37 -8.24 -3.25
CA GLY A 191 16.18 -7.52 -3.68
C GLY A 191 15.43 -6.84 -2.51
N GLY A 192 16.14 -6.48 -1.44
CA GLY A 192 15.56 -5.86 -0.25
C GLY A 192 14.86 -6.84 0.72
N PHE A 193 14.91 -8.14 0.44
CA PHE A 193 14.36 -9.18 1.32
C PHE A 193 15.36 -9.57 2.41
N LEU A 194 15.09 -9.11 3.63
CA LEU A 194 15.96 -9.35 4.79
C LEU A 194 16.19 -10.85 5.05
N ARG A 195 15.16 -11.70 4.93
CA ARG A 195 15.28 -13.15 5.10
C ARG A 195 16.26 -13.79 4.10
N LYS A 196 16.29 -13.30 2.86
CA LYS A 196 17.24 -13.79 1.84
C LYS A 196 18.65 -13.29 2.13
N ALA A 197 18.79 -12.03 2.58
CA ALA A 197 20.08 -11.42 2.88
C ALA A 197 20.79 -12.05 4.10
N ILE A 198 20.03 -12.53 5.09
CA ILE A 198 20.59 -13.25 6.25
C ILE A 198 21.16 -14.63 5.84
N GLY A 199 20.62 -15.24 4.76
CA GLY A 199 20.93 -16.61 4.35
C GLY A 199 20.36 -17.67 5.31
N GLU A 200 20.57 -18.96 5.04
CA GLU A 200 20.15 -20.08 5.90
C GLU A 200 20.90 -20.16 7.25
N LYS A 201 21.60 -19.09 7.67
CA LYS A 201 22.35 -19.05 8.94
C LYS A 201 21.46 -18.87 10.18
N THR A 202 20.15 -19.14 10.11
CA THR A 202 19.29 -19.15 11.30
C THR A 202 18.27 -20.28 11.27
N VAL A 203 18.30 -21.06 12.35
CA VAL A 203 17.41 -22.18 12.75
C VAL A 203 15.94 -21.79 12.69
#